data_AF-C0K4C1-F1
#
_entry.id   AF-C0K4C1-F1
#
_cell.length_a   1.000
_cell.length_b   1.000
_cell.length_c   1.000
_cell.angle_alpha   90.00
_cell.angle_beta   90.00
_cell.angle_gamma   90.00
#
_symmetry.space_group_name_H-M   'P 1'
#
loop_
_entity.id
_entity.type
_entity.pdbx_description
1 polymer ?
#
loop_
_entity_poly.entity_id
_entity_poly.type
_entity_poly.pdbx_seq_one_letter_code
_entity_poly.pdbx_strand_id
1 'polypeptide(L)'
;TVPLLMIEFFIILKAVGAAVSSSSFWRLLIGTLVMLIGGYLGEAGVMSASLGFIIGMIGWAVIIWEIFGGEASKAAEANAGVKSSIVNALRL
;
A
#
# COMPACT_ATOMS: atom_id res chain seq x y z
N THR A 1 -1.91 5.50 12.59
CA THR A 1 -1.80 6.72 11.75
C THR A 1 -1.59 6.39 10.28
N VAL A 2 -0.86 5.33 9.94
CA VAL A 2 -0.70 4.83 8.54
C VAL A 2 -2.03 4.49 7.82
N PRO A 3 -3.04 3.85 8.45
CA PRO A 3 -4.30 3.54 7.77
C PRO A 3 -5.11 4.77 7.37
N LEU A 4 -5.07 5.84 8.18
CA LEU A 4 -5.77 7.08 7.91
C LEU A 4 -5.12 7.83 6.73
N LEU A 5 -3.78 7.82 6.67
CA LEU A 5 -3.00 8.40 5.59
C LEU A 5 -3.28 7.72 4.23
N MET A 6 -3.48 6.39 4.24
CA MET A 6 -3.85 5.63 3.05
C MET A 6 -5.27 5.94 2.54
N ILE A 7 -6.22 6.21 3.44
CA ILE A 7 -7.59 6.58 3.08
C ILE A 7 -7.63 8.00 2.49
N GLU A 8 -6.91 8.96 3.07
CA GLU A 8 -6.79 10.31 2.52
C GLU A 8 -6.21 10.30 1.11
N PHE A 9 -5.12 9.55 0.89
CA PHE A 9 -4.49 9.43 -0.42
C PHE A 9 -5.41 8.74 -1.45
N PHE A 10 -6.17 7.73 -1.04
CA PHE A 10 -7.17 7.08 -1.90
C PHE A 10 -8.27 8.03 -2.35
N ILE A 11 -8.78 8.86 -1.44
CA ILE A 11 -9.81 9.88 -1.78
C ILE A 11 -9.26 10.89 -2.78
N ILE A 12 -8.01 11.35 -2.58
CA ILE A 12 -7.33 12.26 -3.51
C ILE A 12 -7.18 11.61 -4.89
N LEU A 13 -6.61 10.40 -4.99
CA LEU A 13 -6.43 9.71 -6.27
C LEU A 13 -7.76 9.48 -7.01
N LYS A 14 -8.82 9.13 -6.28
CA LYS A 14 -10.15 8.97 -6.86
C LYS A 14 -10.72 10.31 -7.37
N ALA A 15 -10.44 11.41 -6.67
CA ALA A 15 -10.86 12.75 -7.07
C ALA A 15 -10.11 13.25 -8.33
N VAL A 16 -8.84 12.86 -8.53
CA VAL A 16 -8.06 13.23 -9.73
C VAL A 16 -8.35 12.34 -10.94
N GLY A 17 -9.34 11.44 -10.86
CA GLY A 17 -9.74 10.59 -11.98
C GLY A 17 -8.73 9.49 -12.33
N ALA A 18 -7.76 9.21 -11.45
CA ALA A 18 -6.94 8.02 -11.58
C ALA A 18 -7.88 6.82 -11.43
N ALA A 19 -7.97 5.99 -12.47
CA ALA A 19 -8.74 4.75 -12.46
C ALA A 19 -8.03 3.73 -11.55
N VAL A 20 -8.02 4.02 -10.25
CA VAL A 20 -7.69 3.04 -9.22
C VAL A 20 -8.91 2.14 -9.17
N SER A 21 -8.86 0.97 -9.82
CA SER A 21 -9.98 0.04 -9.70
C SER A 21 -10.16 -0.31 -8.24
N SER A 22 -11.40 -0.56 -7.83
CA SER A 22 -11.71 -1.02 -6.48
C SER A 22 -10.91 -2.27 -6.10
N SER A 23 -10.44 -3.06 -7.08
CA SER A 23 -9.56 -4.21 -6.87
C SER A 23 -8.17 -3.83 -6.32
N SER A 24 -7.52 -2.79 -6.87
CA SER A 24 -6.22 -2.32 -6.37
C SER A 24 -6.31 -1.75 -4.95
N PHE A 25 -7.42 -1.08 -4.60
CA PHE A 25 -7.65 -0.61 -3.24
C PHE A 25 -7.72 -1.76 -2.22
N TRP A 26 -8.47 -2.82 -2.53
CA TRP A 26 -8.59 -3.98 -1.64
C TRP A 26 -7.28 -4.72 -1.45
N ARG A 27 -6.43 -4.78 -2.48
CA ARG A 27 -5.09 -5.40 -2.38
C ARG A 27 -4.14 -4.60 -1.50
N LEU A 28 -4.16 -3.27 -1.63
CA LEU A 28 -3.41 -2.38 -0.73
C LEU A 28 -3.92 -2.47 0.71
N LEU A 29 -5.24 -2.51 0.90
CA LEU A 29 -5.86 -2.64 2.22
C LEU A 29 -5.48 -3.97 2.89
N ILE A 30 -5.61 -5.08 2.18
CA ILE A 30 -5.23 -6.41 2.70
C ILE A 30 -3.73 -6.47 2.98
N GLY A 31 -2.88 -5.93 2.10
CA GLY A 31 -1.44 -5.87 2.31
C GLY A 31 -1.07 -5.13 3.59
N THR A 32 -1.69 -3.97 3.85
CA THR A 32 -1.44 -3.20 5.09
C THR A 32 -1.96 -3.92 6.35
N LEU A 33 -3.11 -4.59 6.27
CA LEU A 33 -3.62 -5.41 7.39
C LEU A 33 -2.70 -6.58 7.71
N VAL A 34 -2.26 -7.33 6.70
CA VAL A 34 -1.32 -8.46 6.89
C VAL A 34 0.01 -7.97 7.46
N MET A 35 0.49 -6.82 6.99
CA MET A 35 1.72 -6.20 7.50
C MET A 35 1.61 -5.85 8.99
N LEU A 36 0.54 -5.16 9.38
CA LEU A 36 0.34 -4.72 10.76
C LEU A 36 -0.02 -5.87 11.70
N ILE A 37 -0.85 -6.82 11.26
CA ILE A 37 -1.23 -7.98 12.06
C ILE A 37 -0.03 -8.91 12.25
N GLY A 38 0.78 -9.13 11.21
CA GLY A 38 2.01 -9.92 11.30
C GLY A 38 3.01 -9.32 12.28
N GLY A 39 3.27 -8.01 12.18
CA GLY A 39 4.14 -7.29 13.13
C GLY A 39 3.60 -7.33 14.56
N TYR A 40 2.31 -7.04 14.74
CA TYR A 40 1.67 -7.05 16.06
C TYR A 40 1.69 -8.44 16.71
N LEU A 41 1.42 -9.52 15.97
CA LEU A 41 1.46 -10.87 16.52
C LEU A 41 2.88 -11.32 16.89
N GLY A 42 3.90 -10.83 16.17
CA GLY A 42 5.31 -11.03 16.53
C GLY A 42 5.70 -10.28 17.80
N GLU A 43 5.21 -9.05 18.00
CA GLU A 43 5.47 -8.23 19.19
C GLU A 43 4.65 -8.67 20.41
N ALA A 44 3.44 -9.18 20.19
CA ALA A 44 2.56 -9.69 21.25
C ALA A 44 2.98 -11.08 21.78
N GLY A 45 4.02 -11.69 21.21
CA GLY A 45 4.54 -13.00 21.61
C GLY A 45 3.59 -14.17 21.27
N VAL A 46 2.55 -13.93 20.47
CA VAL A 46 1.61 -14.95 20.01
C VAL A 46 2.27 -15.87 18.96
N MET A 47 3.26 -15.35 18.23
CA MET A 47 4.14 -16.10 17.35
C MET A 47 5.60 -15.68 17.54
N SER A 48 6.55 -16.45 17.00
CA SER A 48 7.95 -16.02 17.01
C SER A 48 8.13 -14.72 16.23
N ALA A 49 8.93 -13.80 16.76
CA ALA A 49 9.18 -12.50 16.15
C ALA A 49 9.70 -12.63 14.71
N SER A 50 10.47 -13.69 14.41
CA SER A 50 10.95 -14.00 13.06
C SER A 50 9.81 -14.36 12.10
N LEU A 51 8.81 -15.11 12.54
CA LEU A 51 7.63 -15.43 11.72
C LEU A 51 6.76 -14.19 11.48
N GLY A 52 6.51 -13.40 12.54
CA GLY A 52 5.76 -12.15 12.42
C GLY A 52 6.42 -11.16 11.45
N PHE A 53 7.76 -11.09 11.48
CA PHE A 53 8.54 -10.30 10.55
C PHE A 53 8.42 -10.79 9.10
N ILE A 54 8.52 -12.09 8.84
CA ILE A 54 8.38 -12.65 7.49
C ILE A 54 6.98 -12.37 6.93
N ILE A 55 5.93 -12.56 7.73
CA ILE A 55 4.55 -12.26 7.34
C ILE A 55 4.39 -10.77 7.04
N GLY A 56 4.98 -9.93 7.88
CA GLY A 56 5.02 -8.48 7.69
C GLY A 56 5.66 -8.09 6.34
N MET A 57 6.81 -8.69 6.03
CA MET A 57 7.55 -8.48 4.77
C MET A 57 6.78 -8.96 3.54
N ILE A 58 5.95 -10.01 3.64
CA ILE A 58 5.08 -10.45 2.55
C ILE A 58 3.99 -9.40 2.28
N GLY A 59 3.33 -8.90 3.32
CA GLY A 59 2.33 -7.83 3.19
C GLY A 59 2.92 -6.57 2.55
N TRP A 60 4.14 -6.21 2.96
CA TRP A 60 4.89 -5.09 2.38
C TRP A 60 5.26 -5.30 0.90
N ALA A 61 5.74 -6.49 0.53
CA ALA A 61 6.07 -6.80 -0.86
C ALA A 61 4.84 -6.74 -1.79
N VAL A 62 3.67 -7.16 -1.31
CA VAL A 62 2.39 -7.04 -2.03
C VAL A 62 2.03 -5.58 -2.30
N ILE A 63 2.24 -4.69 -1.31
CA ILE A 63 1.99 -3.25 -1.47
C ILE A 63 2.90 -2.66 -2.55
N ILE A 64 4.20 -2.96 -2.52
CA ILE A 64 5.16 -2.46 -3.52
C ILE A 64 4.80 -2.95 -4.93
N TRP A 65 4.46 -4.23 -5.07
CA TRP A 65 4.10 -4.79 -6.36
C TRP A 65 2.83 -4.14 -6.93
N GLU A 66 1.82 -3.85 -6.11
CA GLU A 66 0.59 -3.20 -6.56
C GLU A 66 0.81 -1.72 -6.94
N ILE A 67 1.72 -1.01 -6.26
CA ILE A 67 2.06 0.40 -6.57
C ILE A 67 2.84 0.51 -7.88
N PHE A 68 3.87 -0.33 -8.08
CA PHE A 68 4.79 -0.20 -9.23
C PHE A 68 4.42 -1.09 -10.43
N GLY A 69 3.75 -2.21 -10.21
CA GLY A 69 3.34 -3.16 -11.25
C GLY A 69 1.83 -3.27 -11.47
N GLY A 70 1.02 -2.76 -10.53
CA GLY A 70 -0.43 -2.78 -10.61
C GLY A 70 -1.03 -1.64 -11.44
N GLU A 71 -2.36 -1.55 -11.44
CA GLU A 71 -3.12 -0.60 -12.26
C GLU A 71 -2.79 0.88 -11.96
N ALA A 72 -2.33 1.17 -10.74
CA ALA A 72 -1.85 2.50 -10.36
C ALA A 72 -0.61 2.95 -11.17
N SER A 73 0.30 2.04 -11.48
CA SER A 73 1.47 2.31 -12.33
C SER A 73 1.06 2.56 -13.77
N LYS A 74 0.13 1.75 -14.30
CA LYS A 74 -0.44 1.96 -15.65
C LYS A 74 -1.21 3.28 -15.78
N ALA A 75 -1.95 3.68 -14.75
CA ALA A 75 -2.63 4.98 -14.70
C ALA A 75 -1.63 6.16 -14.58
N ALA A 76 -0.51 5.96 -13.87
CA ALA A 76 0.58 6.94 -13.78
C ALA A 76 1.41 7.06 -15.07
N GLU A 77 1.55 5.98 -15.85
CA GLU A 77 2.12 6.05 -17.21
C GLU A 77 1.21 6.80 -18.18
N ALA A 78 -0.11 6.70 -18.01
CA ALA A 78 -1.08 7.47 -18.80
C ALA A 78 -1.14 8.96 -18.43
N ASN A 79 -0.69 9.36 -17.22
CA ASN A 79 -0.74 10.74 -16.75
C ASN A 79 0.51 11.16 -15.97
N ALA A 80 1.39 11.95 -16.61
CA ALA A 80 2.65 12.44 -16.04
C ALA A 80 2.51 13.20 -14.70
N GLY A 81 1.36 13.85 -14.45
CA GLY A 81 1.07 14.55 -13.19
C GLY A 81 0.86 13.63 -11.98
N VAL A 82 0.44 12.38 -12.20
CA VAL A 82 0.28 11.36 -11.14
C VAL A 82 1.64 10.77 -10.76
N LYS A 83 2.56 10.67 -11.72
CA LYS A 83 3.93 10.16 -11.49
C LYS A 83 4.74 11.09 -10.59
N SER A 84 4.63 12.41 -10.79
CA SER A 84 5.34 13.40 -9.97
C SER A 84 4.82 13.50 -8.54
N SER A 85 3.51 13.33 -8.33
CA SER A 85 2.88 13.36 -7.02
C SER A 85 3.21 12.10 -6.18
N ILE A 86 3.27 10.92 -6.81
CA ILE A 86 3.73 9.68 -6.15
C ILE A 86 5.20 9.77 -5.72
N VAL A 87 6.08 10.29 -6.60
CA VAL A 87 7.51 10.42 -6.30
C VAL A 87 7.78 11.43 -5.18
N ASN A 88 7.02 12.52 -5.11
CA ASN A 88 7.14 13.48 -4.01
C ASN A 88 6.57 12.94 -2.69
N ALA A 89 5.50 12.15 -2.72
CA ALA A 89 4.94 11.50 -1.54
C ALA A 89 5.88 10.42 -0.95
N LEU A 90 6.66 9.73 -1.79
CA LEU A 90 7.63 8.72 -1.38
C LEU A 90 8.97 9.29 -0.87
N ARG A 91 9.17 10.61 -0.94
CA ARG A 91 10.41 11.30 -0.52
C ARG A 91 10.34 11.93 0.87
N LEU A 92 9.17 11.90 1.51
CA LEU A 92 8.94 12.32 2.89
C LEU A 92 8.98 11.11 3.82
#